data_AF-A0A5M8NXT7-F1
#
_entry.id   AF-A0A5M8NXT7-F1
#
_cell.length_a   1.000
_cell.length_b   1.000
_cell.length_c   1.000
_cell.angle_alpha   90.00
_cell.angle_beta   90.00
_cell.angle_gamma   90.00
#
_symmetry.space_group_name_H-M   'P 1'
#
loop_
_entity.id
_entity.type
_entity.pdbx_description
1 polymer ?
#
loop_
_entity_poly.entity_id
_entity_poly.type
_entity_poly.pdbx_seq_one_letter_code
_entity_poly.pdbx_strand_id
1 'polypeptide(L)'
;MINKYRFLYSTTVSVLYNLMLAMISFMLCRIIFILENYRFFTDLSFDKLSLMFKGALYFDLSALLYTNLLYIVLMLIPLHYKEGALYQKITKGIFVVTNIVAILMNLADTVYFQYTNRRTTATVFKEFANENNLGGITGIECINHWYLILAAIAMGYLLYKLYRKPHKSDVICFSLYYPVHFVTLAVMSYFCVVGMRGGLGRDVRPITISNANQYVEHPIETAIVLNTPFAIYRTFNKKIFVVPTYWEDREAMHRLYSPVHIPSDTVQTRHLNVVVMILESFGKEYFGYFNKDIENGTYKGYT
;
A
#
# COMPACT_ATOMS: atom_id res chain seq x y z
N MET A 1 -4.99 28.96 -35.61
CA MET A 1 -4.27 27.68 -35.81
C MET A 1 -4.39 26.69 -34.63
N ILE A 2 -4.50 27.13 -33.37
CA ILE A 2 -4.53 26.24 -32.18
C ILE A 2 -5.72 25.26 -32.14
N ASN A 3 -6.89 25.61 -32.69
CA ASN A 3 -8.07 24.74 -32.66
C ASN A 3 -8.04 23.54 -33.62
N LYS A 4 -7.20 23.54 -34.67
CA LYS A 4 -7.21 22.49 -35.72
C LYS A 4 -6.59 21.16 -35.25
N TYR A 5 -5.76 21.20 -34.21
CA TYR A 5 -5.05 20.04 -33.66
C TYR A 5 -5.50 19.64 -32.26
N ARG A 6 -6.61 20.23 -31.77
CA ARG A 6 -7.12 20.03 -30.41
C ARG A 6 -7.44 18.57 -30.07
N PHE A 7 -7.78 17.78 -31.08
CA PHE A 7 -8.07 16.36 -30.93
C PHE A 7 -6.83 15.53 -30.54
N LEU A 8 -5.64 15.92 -30.98
CA LEU A 8 -4.40 15.16 -30.75
C LEU A 8 -4.03 15.11 -29.26
N TYR A 9 -4.21 16.21 -28.54
CA TYR A 9 -3.93 16.28 -27.09
C TYR A 9 -5.17 16.07 -26.21
N SER A 10 -6.39 16.08 -26.78
CA SER A 10 -7.62 15.93 -26.00
C SER A 10 -7.68 14.60 -25.24
N THR A 11 -7.15 13.53 -25.83
CA THR A 11 -7.10 12.20 -25.20
C THR A 11 -6.19 12.19 -24.00
N THR A 12 -4.96 12.71 -24.14
CA THR A 12 -3.99 12.82 -23.06
C THR A 12 -4.52 13.70 -21.92
N VAL A 13 -5.12 14.84 -22.24
CA VAL A 13 -5.73 15.74 -21.23
C VAL A 13 -6.86 15.04 -20.49
N SER A 14 -7.67 14.23 -21.17
CA SER A 14 -8.76 13.47 -20.52
C SER A 14 -8.21 12.39 -19.59
N VAL A 15 -7.15 11.68 -20.01
CA VAL A 15 -6.45 10.72 -19.15
C VAL A 15 -5.91 11.39 -17.91
N LEU A 16 -5.13 12.47 -18.06
CA LEU A 16 -4.54 13.19 -16.92
C LEU A 16 -5.62 13.74 -15.97
N TYR A 17 -6.70 14.30 -16.50
CA TYR A 17 -7.83 14.79 -15.70
C TYR A 17 -8.49 13.65 -14.90
N ASN A 18 -8.76 12.51 -15.55
CA ASN A 18 -9.40 11.37 -14.88
C ASN A 18 -8.45 10.74 -13.84
N LEU A 19 -7.14 10.67 -14.11
CA LEU A 19 -6.15 10.23 -13.11
C LEU A 19 -6.09 11.22 -11.93
N MET A 20 -6.16 12.53 -12.16
CA MET A 20 -6.22 13.51 -11.07
C MET A 20 -7.49 13.35 -10.21
N LEU A 21 -8.64 13.06 -10.84
CA LEU A 21 -9.88 12.76 -10.13
C LEU A 21 -9.76 11.50 -9.24
N ALA A 22 -9.11 10.45 -9.74
CA ALA A 22 -8.79 9.26 -8.95
C ALA A 22 -7.82 9.60 -7.80
N MET A 23 -6.80 10.43 -8.04
CA MET A 23 -5.84 10.85 -7.01
C MET A 23 -6.52 11.60 -5.85
N ILE A 24 -7.45 12.50 -6.17
CA ILE A 24 -8.29 13.19 -5.17
C ILE A 24 -9.09 12.17 -4.36
N SER A 25 -9.62 11.12 -5.01
CA SER A 25 -10.37 10.07 -4.32
C SER A 25 -9.49 9.28 -3.33
N PHE A 26 -8.25 8.97 -3.70
CA PHE A 26 -7.27 8.37 -2.77
C PHE A 26 -6.99 9.29 -1.58
N MET A 27 -6.80 10.58 -1.82
CA MET A 27 -6.58 11.57 -0.76
C MET A 27 -7.78 11.67 0.19
N LEU A 28 -9.00 11.66 -0.33
CA LEU A 28 -10.22 11.65 0.49
C LEU A 28 -10.31 10.39 1.34
N CYS A 29 -10.01 9.20 0.78
CA CYS A 29 -9.96 7.96 1.55
C CYS A 29 -8.95 8.05 2.70
N ARG A 30 -7.79 8.68 2.46
CA ARG A 30 -6.75 8.88 3.47
C ARG A 30 -7.21 9.82 4.58
N ILE A 31 -7.88 10.92 4.24
CA ILE A 31 -8.46 11.83 5.24
C ILE A 31 -9.50 11.09 6.09
N ILE A 32 -10.41 10.34 5.47
CA ILE A 32 -11.40 9.51 6.18
C ILE A 32 -10.69 8.51 7.11
N PHE A 33 -9.63 7.86 6.62
CA PHE A 33 -8.84 6.92 7.41
C PHE A 33 -8.23 7.56 8.66
N ILE A 34 -7.62 8.74 8.52
CA ILE A 34 -7.01 9.47 9.64
C ILE A 34 -8.09 9.87 10.65
N LEU A 35 -9.24 10.35 10.19
CA LEU A 35 -10.34 10.78 11.06
C LEU A 35 -10.90 9.61 11.89
N GLU A 36 -11.14 8.47 11.24
CA GLU A 36 -11.67 7.28 11.92
C GLU A 36 -10.67 6.70 12.93
N ASN A 37 -9.39 6.69 12.57
CA ASN A 37 -8.32 6.07 13.34
C ASN A 37 -7.49 7.07 14.15
N TYR A 38 -7.99 8.30 14.35
CA TYR A 38 -7.24 9.38 14.98
C TYR A 38 -6.67 8.98 16.36
N ARG A 39 -7.42 8.18 17.12
CA ARG A 39 -7.03 7.68 18.45
C ARG A 39 -5.73 6.87 18.47
N PHE A 40 -5.31 6.30 17.34
CA PHE A 40 -4.09 5.49 17.22
C PHE A 40 -2.85 6.33 16.92
N PHE A 41 -3.02 7.61 16.60
CA PHE A 41 -1.93 8.52 16.24
C PHE A 41 -1.73 9.55 17.35
N THR A 42 -0.49 9.68 17.79
CA THR A 42 -0.10 10.63 18.84
C THR A 42 0.57 11.84 18.21
N ASP A 43 0.14 13.04 18.59
CA ASP A 43 0.81 14.30 18.26
C ASP A 43 1.04 14.53 16.74
N LEU A 44 -0.06 14.50 15.98
CA LEU A 44 -0.09 14.83 14.54
C LEU A 44 0.09 16.34 14.32
N SER A 45 1.31 16.83 14.53
CA SER A 45 1.66 18.22 14.20
C SER A 45 1.54 18.47 12.69
N PHE A 46 1.33 19.73 12.32
CA PHE A 46 1.15 20.10 10.90
C PHE A 46 2.38 19.72 10.05
N ASP A 47 3.59 19.89 10.59
CA ASP A 47 4.82 19.58 9.88
C ASP A 47 4.97 18.07 9.64
N LYS A 48 4.65 17.25 10.65
CA LYS A 48 4.60 15.79 10.53
C LYS A 48 3.58 15.35 9.49
N LEU A 49 2.38 15.92 9.55
CA LEU A 49 1.31 15.60 8.61
C LEU A 49 1.70 15.99 7.17
N SER A 50 2.33 17.16 6.97
CA SER A 50 2.81 17.60 5.67
C SER A 50 3.86 16.64 5.09
N LEU A 51 4.80 16.17 5.91
CA LEU A 51 5.79 15.16 5.50
C LEU A 51 5.14 13.82 5.13
N MET A 52 4.18 13.36 5.94
CA MET A 52 3.44 12.13 5.68
C MET A 52 2.63 12.22 4.40
N PHE A 53 1.97 13.34 4.14
CA PHE A 53 1.21 13.57 2.91
C PHE A 53 2.12 13.66 1.69
N LYS A 54 3.30 14.27 1.82
CA LYS A 54 4.32 14.27 0.76
C LYS A 54 4.76 12.83 0.43
N GLY A 55 5.01 12.00 1.45
CA GLY A 55 5.30 10.58 1.27
C GLY A 55 4.14 9.85 0.59
N ALA A 56 2.92 10.06 1.10
CA ALA A 56 1.70 9.45 0.62
C ALA A 56 1.47 9.66 -0.87
N LEU A 57 1.77 10.84 -1.42
CA LEU A 57 1.64 11.11 -2.85
C LEU A 57 2.43 10.12 -3.72
N TYR A 58 3.62 9.68 -3.30
CA TYR A 58 4.40 8.69 -4.05
C TYR A 58 3.73 7.31 -4.05
N PHE A 59 3.22 6.88 -2.89
CA PHE A 59 2.54 5.59 -2.74
C PHE A 59 1.17 5.59 -3.43
N ASP A 60 0.43 6.69 -3.34
CA ASP A 60 -0.86 6.89 -4.02
C ASP A 60 -0.69 6.94 -5.52
N LEU A 61 0.32 7.66 -6.02
CA LEU A 61 0.62 7.68 -7.45
C LEU A 61 0.95 6.27 -7.97
N SER A 62 1.79 5.52 -7.24
CA SER A 62 2.12 4.14 -7.62
C SER A 62 0.87 3.26 -7.65
N ALA A 63 0.04 3.29 -6.61
CA ALA A 63 -1.22 2.54 -6.53
C ALA A 63 -2.19 2.89 -7.65
N LEU A 64 -2.34 4.19 -7.93
CA LEU A 64 -3.23 4.74 -8.92
C LEU A 64 -2.83 4.28 -10.33
N LEU A 65 -1.53 4.31 -10.63
CA LEU A 65 -1.00 3.84 -11.91
C LEU A 65 -1.18 2.33 -12.10
N TYR A 66 -0.98 1.51 -11.07
CA TYR A 66 -1.27 0.08 -11.13
C TYR A 66 -2.77 -0.19 -11.35
N THR A 67 -3.62 0.47 -10.57
CA THR A 67 -5.10 0.34 -10.63
C THR A 67 -5.65 0.73 -12.00
N ASN A 68 -5.05 1.76 -12.62
CA ASN A 68 -5.53 2.33 -13.88
C ASN A 68 -4.69 1.93 -15.11
N LEU A 69 -3.76 0.98 -14.98
CA LEU A 69 -2.85 0.61 -16.07
C LEU A 69 -3.62 0.21 -17.34
N LEU A 70 -4.64 -0.65 -17.21
CA LEU A 70 -5.49 -1.06 -18.33
C LEU A 70 -6.22 0.13 -18.96
N TYR A 71 -6.80 1.02 -18.15
CA TYR A 71 -7.47 2.23 -18.61
C TYR A 71 -6.52 3.16 -19.39
N ILE A 72 -5.31 3.38 -18.87
CA ILE A 72 -4.28 4.22 -19.50
C ILE A 72 -3.90 3.65 -20.86
N VAL A 73 -3.64 2.34 -20.94
CA VAL A 73 -3.29 1.67 -22.20
C VAL A 73 -4.43 1.79 -23.22
N LEU A 74 -5.67 1.50 -22.84
CA LEU A 74 -6.83 1.60 -23.73
C LEU A 74 -7.06 3.03 -24.23
N MET A 75 -6.85 4.04 -23.39
CA MET A 75 -6.99 5.43 -23.83
C MET A 75 -5.84 5.89 -24.72
N LEU A 76 -4.61 5.43 -24.48
CA LEU A 76 -3.42 5.95 -25.16
C LEU A 76 -3.00 5.14 -26.38
N ILE A 77 -3.49 3.90 -26.55
CA ILE A 77 -3.17 3.08 -27.72
C ILE A 77 -3.44 3.86 -29.02
N PRO A 78 -2.52 3.86 -30.00
CA PRO A 78 -2.68 4.63 -31.24
C PRO A 78 -3.62 3.90 -32.21
N LEU A 79 -4.86 3.63 -31.78
CA LEU A 79 -5.91 3.00 -32.59
C LEU A 79 -7.08 3.97 -32.74
N HIS A 80 -7.40 4.34 -33.98
CA HIS A 80 -8.51 5.27 -34.29
C HIS A 80 -9.89 4.72 -33.87
N TYR A 81 -10.05 3.39 -33.76
CA TYR A 81 -11.28 2.75 -33.25
C TYR A 81 -11.63 3.18 -31.81
N LYS A 82 -10.66 3.66 -31.04
CA LYS A 82 -10.90 4.10 -29.66
C LYS A 82 -11.78 5.35 -29.55
N GLU A 83 -11.91 6.10 -30.63
CA GLU A 83 -12.76 7.31 -30.71
C GLU A 83 -14.27 6.95 -30.78
N GLY A 84 -14.60 5.66 -30.93
CA GLY A 84 -15.97 5.16 -30.97
C GLY A 84 -16.71 5.32 -29.63
N ALA A 85 -18.01 5.59 -29.69
CA ALA A 85 -18.84 5.79 -28.49
C ALA A 85 -18.89 4.54 -27.58
N LEU A 86 -18.94 3.35 -28.18
CA LEU A 86 -18.92 2.09 -27.44
C LEU A 86 -17.57 1.89 -26.72
N TYR A 87 -16.45 2.15 -27.41
CA TYR A 87 -15.11 2.05 -26.82
C TYR A 87 -14.97 2.99 -25.62
N GLN A 88 -15.34 4.26 -25.77
CA GLN A 88 -15.30 5.23 -24.68
C GLN A 88 -16.25 4.88 -23.52
N LYS A 89 -17.37 4.20 -23.79
CA LYS A 89 -18.27 3.70 -22.74
C LYS A 89 -17.63 2.55 -21.97
N ILE A 90 -17.00 1.59 -22.66
CA ILE A 90 -16.28 0.47 -22.03
C ILE A 90 -15.11 0.99 -21.20
N THR A 91 -14.28 1.87 -21.76
CA THR A 91 -13.11 2.45 -21.09
C THR A 91 -13.51 3.28 -19.86
N LYS A 92 -14.62 4.03 -19.94
CA LYS A 92 -15.22 4.68 -18.76
C LYS A 92 -15.65 3.64 -17.72
N GLY A 93 -16.30 2.56 -18.13
CA GLY A 93 -16.72 1.48 -17.24
C GLY A 93 -15.54 0.87 -16.50
N ILE A 94 -14.45 0.55 -17.21
CA ILE A 94 -13.21 0.03 -16.63
C ILE A 94 -12.67 1.01 -15.59
N PHE A 95 -12.51 2.29 -15.95
CA PHE A 95 -12.00 3.32 -15.03
C PHE A 95 -12.87 3.44 -13.76
N VAL A 96 -14.18 3.54 -13.90
CA VAL A 96 -15.08 3.73 -12.76
C VAL A 96 -15.06 2.50 -11.86
N VAL A 97 -15.16 1.29 -12.44
CA VAL A 97 -15.18 0.05 -11.66
C VAL A 97 -13.86 -0.18 -10.92
N THR A 98 -12.71 -0.02 -11.58
CA THR A 98 -11.41 -0.26 -10.92
C THR A 98 -11.15 0.74 -9.79
N ASN A 99 -11.49 2.02 -9.97
CA ASN A 99 -11.31 3.01 -8.90
C ASN A 99 -12.34 2.85 -7.77
N ILE A 100 -13.58 2.42 -8.05
CA ILE A 100 -14.55 2.06 -6.99
C ILE A 100 -14.01 0.91 -6.14
N VAL A 101 -13.47 -0.14 -6.77
CA VAL A 101 -12.84 -1.25 -6.03
C VAL A 101 -11.69 -0.76 -5.16
N ALA A 102 -10.82 0.11 -5.69
CA ALA A 102 -9.72 0.69 -4.91
C ALA A 102 -10.20 1.57 -3.74
N ILE A 103 -11.28 2.33 -3.91
CA ILE A 103 -11.92 3.10 -2.84
C ILE A 103 -12.48 2.17 -1.77
N LEU A 104 -13.23 1.14 -2.17
CA LEU A 104 -13.80 0.15 -1.25
C LEU A 104 -12.70 -0.55 -0.44
N MET A 105 -11.58 -0.92 -1.07
CA MET A 105 -10.42 -1.48 -0.36
C MET A 105 -9.88 -0.53 0.71
N ASN A 106 -9.70 0.76 0.41
CA ASN A 106 -9.21 1.72 1.39
C ASN A 106 -10.22 1.96 2.53
N LEU A 107 -11.51 2.05 2.22
CA LEU A 107 -12.56 2.32 3.20
C LEU A 107 -12.83 1.11 4.10
N ALA A 108 -12.81 -0.11 3.56
CA ALA A 108 -12.91 -1.33 4.36
C ALA A 108 -11.70 -1.47 5.30
N ASP A 109 -10.50 -1.17 4.80
CA ASP A 109 -9.27 -1.20 5.59
C ASP A 109 -9.25 -0.14 6.69
N THR A 110 -9.99 0.96 6.55
CA THR A 110 -10.16 1.95 7.62
C THR A 110 -10.77 1.34 8.88
N VAL A 111 -11.70 0.40 8.74
CA VAL A 111 -12.29 -0.34 9.87
C VAL A 111 -11.35 -1.47 10.29
N TYR A 112 -10.84 -2.25 9.34
CA TYR A 112 -9.98 -3.41 9.65
C TYR A 112 -8.66 -3.03 10.34
N PHE A 113 -8.15 -1.82 10.08
CA PHE A 113 -6.97 -1.28 10.75
C PHE A 113 -7.10 -1.27 12.27
N GLN A 114 -8.30 -1.07 12.82
CA GLN A 114 -8.53 -1.04 14.27
C GLN A 114 -8.19 -2.36 14.96
N TYR A 115 -8.24 -3.47 14.22
CA TYR A 115 -7.91 -4.81 14.72
C TYR A 115 -6.45 -5.20 14.47
N THR A 116 -5.83 -4.65 13.43
CA THR A 116 -4.51 -5.10 12.96
C THR A 116 -3.38 -4.10 13.17
N ASN A 117 -3.70 -2.83 13.42
CA ASN A 117 -2.76 -1.70 13.53
C ASN A 117 -1.77 -1.58 12.35
N ARG A 118 -2.14 -2.10 11.18
CA ARG A 118 -1.36 -2.02 9.94
C ARG A 118 -2.29 -1.99 8.74
N ARG A 119 -1.84 -1.42 7.62
CA ARG A 119 -2.59 -1.48 6.35
C ARG A 119 -2.73 -2.91 5.87
N THR A 120 -3.91 -3.26 5.35
CA THR A 120 -4.18 -4.57 4.76
C THR A 120 -3.20 -4.89 3.64
N THR A 121 -2.63 -6.08 3.72
CA THR A 121 -1.75 -6.66 2.69
C THR A 121 -2.42 -7.89 2.09
N ALA A 122 -1.83 -8.47 1.05
CA ALA A 122 -2.38 -9.67 0.41
C ALA A 122 -2.49 -10.90 1.32
N THR A 123 -1.92 -10.86 2.54
CA THR A 123 -2.10 -11.88 3.58
C THR A 123 -3.55 -12.04 4.00
N VAL A 124 -4.37 -10.98 3.89
CA VAL A 124 -5.79 -10.96 4.25
C VAL A 124 -6.61 -12.05 3.55
N PHE A 125 -6.27 -12.37 2.29
CA PHE A 125 -6.94 -13.42 1.53
C PHE A 125 -6.70 -14.81 2.11
N LYS A 126 -5.58 -15.01 2.82
CA LYS A 126 -5.28 -16.28 3.52
C LYS A 126 -5.80 -16.27 4.95
N GLU A 127 -5.72 -15.13 5.64
CA GLU A 127 -6.28 -14.94 6.99
C GLU A 127 -7.77 -15.31 7.01
N PHE A 128 -8.50 -14.92 5.96
CA PHE A 128 -9.93 -15.20 5.82
C PHE A 128 -10.27 -16.45 5.00
N ALA A 129 -9.29 -17.21 4.51
CA ALA A 129 -9.54 -18.38 3.66
C ALA A 129 -10.30 -19.52 4.38
N ASN A 130 -10.12 -19.63 5.70
CA ASN A 130 -10.72 -20.68 6.54
C ASN A 130 -11.80 -20.14 7.49
N GLU A 131 -12.24 -18.89 7.31
CA GLU A 131 -13.24 -18.26 8.17
C GLU A 131 -14.65 -18.54 7.66
N ASN A 132 -15.50 -19.13 8.52
CA ASN A 132 -16.84 -19.56 8.13
C ASN A 132 -17.90 -18.45 8.27
N ASN A 133 -17.60 -17.36 9.01
CA ASN A 133 -18.57 -16.29 9.30
C ASN A 133 -18.23 -14.92 8.70
N LEU A 134 -17.57 -14.89 7.53
CA LEU A 134 -17.19 -13.64 6.85
C LEU A 134 -18.38 -12.71 6.58
N GLY A 135 -19.53 -13.28 6.19
CA GLY A 135 -20.73 -12.50 5.87
C GLY A 135 -21.34 -11.80 7.08
N GLY A 136 -21.35 -12.46 8.24
CA GLY A 136 -21.84 -11.87 9.49
C GLY A 136 -20.94 -10.73 9.97
N ILE A 137 -19.62 -10.95 9.93
CA ILE A 137 -18.62 -9.94 10.31
C ILE A 137 -18.71 -8.73 9.36
N THR A 138 -18.72 -8.95 8.05
CA THR A 138 -18.82 -7.84 7.09
C THR A 138 -20.14 -7.09 7.22
N GLY A 139 -21.24 -7.81 7.46
CA GLY A 139 -22.57 -7.22 7.59
C GLY A 139 -22.71 -6.32 8.81
N ILE A 140 -22.20 -6.74 9.98
CA ILE A 140 -22.28 -5.91 11.19
C ILE A 140 -21.41 -4.65 11.07
N GLU A 141 -20.21 -4.78 10.48
CA GLU A 141 -19.34 -3.63 10.23
C GLU A 141 -19.96 -2.66 9.22
N CYS A 142 -20.67 -3.15 8.19
CA CYS A 142 -21.42 -2.30 7.28
C CYS A 142 -22.53 -1.50 7.97
N ILE A 143 -23.20 -2.07 8.98
CA ILE A 143 -24.24 -1.37 9.75
C ILE A 143 -23.62 -0.34 10.68
N ASN A 144 -22.59 -0.73 11.43
CA ASN A 144 -21.89 0.16 12.37
C ASN A 144 -21.23 1.35 11.65
N HIS A 145 -20.69 1.11 10.45
CA HIS A 145 -19.98 2.10 9.65
C HIS A 145 -20.74 2.51 8.36
N TRP A 146 -22.06 2.65 8.43
CA TRP A 146 -22.92 3.01 7.29
C TRP A 146 -22.49 4.30 6.57
N TYR A 147 -21.90 5.26 7.29
CA TYR A 147 -21.39 6.51 6.71
C TYR A 147 -20.22 6.26 5.74
N LEU A 148 -19.40 5.23 5.94
CA LEU A 148 -18.35 4.83 4.99
C LEU A 148 -18.96 4.27 3.69
N ILE A 149 -20.10 3.59 3.77
CA ILE A 149 -20.84 3.13 2.59
C ILE A 149 -21.36 4.33 1.81
N LEU A 150 -21.93 5.33 2.49
CA LEU A 150 -22.36 6.56 1.83
C LEU A 150 -21.18 7.32 1.21
N ALA A 151 -20.03 7.38 1.88
CA ALA A 151 -18.82 7.96 1.31
C ALA A 151 -18.39 7.20 0.04
N ALA A 152 -18.39 5.86 0.06
CA ALA A 152 -18.07 5.05 -1.11
C ALA A 152 -19.02 5.31 -2.29
N ILE A 153 -20.33 5.37 -2.02
CA ILE A 153 -21.36 5.65 -3.03
C ILE A 153 -21.18 7.07 -3.59
N ALA A 154 -20.98 8.07 -2.73
CA ALA A 154 -20.78 9.46 -3.13
C ALA A 154 -19.52 9.62 -4.00
N MET A 155 -18.40 9.03 -3.59
CA MET A 155 -17.14 9.08 -4.34
C MET A 155 -17.25 8.32 -5.67
N GLY A 156 -17.89 7.16 -5.69
CA GLY A 156 -18.17 6.41 -6.91
C GLY A 156 -19.07 7.17 -7.89
N TYR A 157 -20.11 7.83 -7.38
CA TYR A 157 -20.97 8.71 -8.18
C TYR A 157 -20.21 9.91 -8.73
N LEU A 158 -19.35 10.56 -7.93
CA LEU A 158 -18.50 11.66 -8.38
C LEU A 158 -17.52 11.21 -9.47
N LEU A 159 -16.88 10.04 -9.32
CA LEU A 159 -16.04 9.45 -10.36
C LEU A 159 -16.82 9.24 -11.66
N TYR A 160 -18.03 8.69 -11.57
CA TYR A 160 -18.87 8.46 -12.74
C TYR A 160 -19.34 9.76 -13.40
N LYS A 161 -19.74 10.77 -12.60
CA LYS A 161 -20.31 12.04 -13.09
C LYS A 161 -19.25 12.98 -13.65
N LEU A 162 -18.13 13.13 -12.94
CA LEU A 162 -17.06 14.05 -13.30
C LEU A 162 -16.10 13.45 -14.35
N TYR A 163 -16.23 12.16 -14.69
CA TYR A 163 -15.43 11.54 -15.74
C TYR A 163 -15.46 12.35 -17.04
N ARG A 164 -14.27 12.73 -17.52
CA ARG A 164 -14.11 13.49 -18.75
C ARG A 164 -13.85 12.56 -19.93
N LYS A 165 -14.71 12.66 -20.95
CA LYS A 165 -14.50 12.01 -22.25
C LYS A 165 -13.62 12.90 -23.16
N PRO A 166 -12.78 12.29 -24.03
CA PRO A 166 -12.06 13.04 -25.04
C PRO A 166 -13.05 13.65 -26.05
N HIS A 167 -12.67 14.81 -26.60
CA HIS A 167 -13.47 15.46 -27.63
C HIS A 167 -13.33 14.70 -28.95
N LYS A 168 -14.46 14.24 -29.49
CA LYS A 168 -14.49 13.59 -30.80
C LYS A 168 -14.20 14.62 -31.89
N SER A 169 -13.27 14.32 -32.78
CA SER A 169 -13.04 15.13 -33.98
C SER A 169 -13.81 14.54 -35.16
N ASP A 170 -14.39 15.40 -35.97
CA ASP A 170 -15.10 15.00 -37.19
C ASP A 170 -14.14 14.65 -38.33
N VAL A 171 -12.87 15.08 -38.25
CA VAL A 171 -11.84 14.84 -39.29
C VAL A 171 -10.54 14.35 -38.64
N ILE A 172 -10.16 13.10 -38.90
CA ILE A 172 -8.91 12.50 -38.40
C ILE A 172 -7.85 12.56 -39.49
N CYS A 173 -6.77 13.32 -39.24
CA CYS A 173 -5.59 13.32 -40.10
C CYS A 173 -4.67 12.15 -39.71
N PHE A 174 -4.77 11.03 -40.43
CA PHE A 174 -4.05 9.79 -40.08
C PHE A 174 -2.52 9.93 -40.04
N SER A 175 -1.93 10.73 -40.94
CA SER A 175 -0.47 10.93 -41.01
C SER A 175 0.12 11.58 -39.76
N LEU A 176 -0.65 12.41 -39.05
CA LEU A 176 -0.24 13.04 -37.81
C LEU A 176 -0.77 12.30 -36.56
N TYR A 177 -1.90 11.61 -36.69
CA TYR A 177 -2.55 10.89 -35.59
C TYR A 177 -1.65 9.79 -35.00
N TYR A 178 -1.21 8.83 -35.83
CA TYR A 178 -0.41 7.69 -35.38
C TYR A 178 0.93 8.10 -34.74
N PRO A 179 1.78 8.96 -35.34
CA PRO A 179 3.04 9.33 -34.72
C PRO A 179 2.85 10.09 -33.40
N VAL A 180 1.89 11.02 -33.33
CA VAL A 180 1.64 11.78 -32.09
C VAL A 180 1.12 10.88 -30.97
N HIS A 181 0.18 9.97 -31.26
CA HIS A 181 -0.32 9.03 -30.25
C HIS A 181 0.73 7.98 -29.85
N PHE A 182 1.59 7.56 -30.78
CA PHE A 182 2.70 6.65 -30.45
C PHE A 182 3.72 7.33 -29.53
N VAL A 183 4.15 8.55 -29.85
CA VAL A 183 5.05 9.34 -28.98
C VAL A 183 4.40 9.58 -27.61
N THR A 184 3.11 9.94 -27.59
CA THR A 184 2.36 10.13 -26.33
C THR A 184 2.34 8.84 -25.51
N LEU A 185 2.07 7.70 -26.13
CA LEU A 185 2.06 6.41 -25.45
C LEU A 185 3.43 6.08 -24.88
N ALA A 186 4.52 6.29 -25.65
CA ALA A 186 5.88 6.03 -25.20
C ALA A 186 6.26 6.91 -24.00
N VAL A 187 5.99 8.22 -24.08
CA VAL A 187 6.25 9.18 -23.00
C VAL A 187 5.42 8.85 -21.75
N MET A 188 4.12 8.59 -21.90
CA MET A 188 3.26 8.23 -20.78
C MET A 188 3.64 6.89 -20.16
N SER A 189 4.06 5.91 -20.97
CA SER A 189 4.54 4.61 -20.46
C SER A 189 5.80 4.78 -19.63
N TYR A 190 6.74 5.62 -20.08
CA TYR A 190 7.93 5.97 -19.31
C TYR A 190 7.56 6.59 -17.95
N PHE A 191 6.68 7.59 -17.94
CA PHE A 191 6.22 8.21 -16.69
C PHE A 191 5.42 7.25 -15.79
N CYS A 192 4.64 6.33 -16.35
CA CYS A 192 3.96 5.30 -15.57
C CYS A 192 4.96 4.40 -14.85
N VAL A 193 6.01 3.94 -15.54
CA VAL A 193 7.06 3.11 -14.92
C VAL A 193 7.81 3.87 -13.83
N VAL A 194 8.15 5.14 -14.07
CA VAL A 194 8.81 6.00 -13.08
C VAL A 194 7.92 6.20 -11.85
N GLY A 195 6.64 6.53 -12.05
CA GLY A 195 5.68 6.71 -10.96
C GLY A 195 5.43 5.43 -10.17
N MET A 196 5.32 4.28 -10.84
CA MET A 196 5.20 2.97 -10.20
C MET A 196 6.45 2.61 -9.38
N ARG A 197 7.64 3.02 -9.81
CA ARG A 197 8.90 2.83 -9.08
C ARG A 197 9.08 3.80 -7.91
N GLY A 198 8.41 4.96 -7.92
CA GLY A 198 8.51 5.97 -6.87
C GLY A 198 9.72 6.91 -7.00
N GLY A 199 10.38 6.97 -8.17
CA GLY A 199 11.54 7.84 -8.38
C GLY A 199 12.24 7.66 -9.73
N LEU A 200 13.08 8.63 -10.09
CA LEU A 200 13.91 8.64 -11.31
C LEU A 200 15.33 8.19 -10.97
N GLY A 201 15.84 7.15 -11.65
CA GLY A 201 17.24 6.73 -11.54
C GLY A 201 17.46 5.25 -11.87
N ARG A 202 18.69 4.89 -12.29
CA ARG A 202 19.05 3.48 -12.58
C ARG A 202 18.99 2.61 -11.32
N ASP A 203 19.42 3.15 -10.18
CA ASP A 203 19.53 2.40 -8.91
C ASP A 203 18.25 2.44 -8.05
N VAL A 204 17.18 3.08 -8.54
CA VAL A 204 15.92 3.21 -7.80
C VAL A 204 15.17 1.87 -7.86
N ARG A 205 15.26 1.08 -6.79
CA ARG A 205 14.46 -0.15 -6.65
C ARG A 205 12.96 0.21 -6.60
N PRO A 206 12.05 -0.66 -7.07
CA PRO A 206 10.63 -0.38 -6.98
C PRO A 206 10.21 -0.14 -5.54
N ILE A 207 9.59 1.01 -5.26
CA ILE A 207 9.14 1.44 -3.93
C ILE A 207 8.46 0.30 -3.16
N THR A 208 8.91 0.05 -1.93
CA THR A 208 8.41 -1.00 -1.03
C THR A 208 7.60 -0.40 0.10
N ILE A 209 6.84 -1.26 0.80
CA ILE A 209 6.10 -0.86 2.00
C ILE A 209 7.03 -0.23 3.05
N SER A 210 8.23 -0.79 3.23
CA SER A 210 9.22 -0.29 4.18
C SER A 210 9.77 1.10 3.87
N ASN A 211 9.63 1.60 2.63
CA ASN A 211 10.01 2.98 2.31
C ASN A 211 9.12 4.01 3.02
N ALA A 212 7.91 3.64 3.45
CA ALA A 212 7.02 4.53 4.19
C ALA A 212 7.62 4.99 5.53
N ASN A 213 8.50 4.19 6.13
CA ASN A 213 9.22 4.53 7.36
C ASN A 213 10.08 5.81 7.23
N GLN A 214 10.41 6.23 6.01
CA GLN A 214 11.20 7.46 5.78
C GLN A 214 10.39 8.75 6.00
N TYR A 215 9.07 8.64 6.09
CA TYR A 215 8.14 9.77 6.18
C TYR A 215 7.42 9.86 7.54
N VAL A 216 7.82 9.04 8.50
CA VAL A 216 7.17 8.91 9.82
C VAL A 216 8.19 8.78 10.93
N GLU A 217 7.77 9.11 12.16
CA GLU A 217 8.59 8.93 13.35
C GLU A 217 8.18 7.64 14.09
N HIS A 218 6.88 7.37 14.15
CA HIS A 218 6.35 6.18 14.79
C HIS A 218 5.89 5.14 13.75
N PRO A 219 6.21 3.85 13.91
CA PRO A 219 5.83 2.82 12.94
C PRO A 219 4.33 2.75 12.64
N ILE A 220 3.46 3.06 13.61
CA ILE A 220 2.00 3.06 13.41
C ILE A 220 1.54 4.12 12.40
N GLU A 221 2.24 5.25 12.31
CA GLU A 221 1.96 6.34 11.39
C GLU A 221 2.24 5.94 9.94
N THR A 222 2.99 4.86 9.67
CA THR A 222 3.17 4.36 8.30
C THR A 222 1.84 4.04 7.62
N ALA A 223 0.80 3.73 8.40
CA ALA A 223 -0.54 3.52 7.89
C ALA A 223 -1.19 4.81 7.35
N ILE A 224 -0.75 5.99 7.81
CA ILE A 224 -1.14 7.30 7.25
C ILE A 224 -0.45 7.58 5.93
N VAL A 225 0.72 6.99 5.66
CA VAL A 225 1.48 7.20 4.42
C VAL A 225 1.07 6.18 3.34
N LEU A 226 0.84 4.94 3.74
CA LEU A 226 0.46 3.86 2.85
C LEU A 226 -1.04 3.90 2.50
N ASN A 227 -1.39 3.33 1.36
CA ASN A 227 -2.77 3.02 0.98
C ASN A 227 -2.92 1.51 0.76
N THR A 228 -4.14 1.01 0.92
CA THR A 228 -4.42 -0.43 0.89
C THR A 228 -4.16 -1.06 -0.48
N PRO A 229 -4.61 -0.47 -1.61
CA PRO A 229 -4.32 -1.02 -2.94
C PRO A 229 -2.81 -1.20 -3.17
N PHE A 230 -1.99 -0.20 -2.83
CA PHE A 230 -0.54 -0.29 -2.91
C PHE A 230 0.02 -1.46 -2.09
N ALA A 231 -0.37 -1.53 -0.82
CA ALA A 231 0.10 -2.57 0.08
C ALA A 231 -0.23 -3.97 -0.44
N ILE A 232 -1.43 -4.18 -0.97
CA ILE A 232 -1.84 -5.42 -1.63
C ILE A 232 -1.00 -5.69 -2.88
N TYR A 233 -0.87 -4.74 -3.81
CA TYR A 233 -0.11 -4.94 -5.05
C TYR A 233 1.35 -5.32 -4.79
N ARG A 234 1.98 -4.74 -3.75
CA ARG A 234 3.37 -5.03 -3.40
C ARG A 234 3.58 -6.35 -2.67
N THR A 235 2.52 -6.93 -2.10
CA THR A 235 2.59 -8.17 -1.30
C THR A 235 1.93 -9.36 -1.98
N PHE A 236 1.17 -9.16 -3.05
CA PHE A 236 0.39 -10.21 -3.73
C PHE A 236 1.19 -11.47 -4.07
N ASN A 237 2.42 -11.31 -4.55
CA ASN A 237 3.29 -12.43 -4.93
C ASN A 237 4.49 -12.63 -3.98
N LYS A 238 4.36 -12.19 -2.72
CA LYS A 238 5.40 -12.41 -1.71
C LYS A 238 5.10 -13.70 -0.94
N LYS A 239 6.12 -14.57 -0.87
CA LYS A 239 6.04 -15.79 -0.07
C LYS A 239 5.97 -15.39 1.40
N ILE A 240 4.91 -15.81 2.07
CA ILE A 240 4.77 -15.66 3.52
C ILE A 240 5.68 -16.70 4.16
N PHE A 241 6.27 -16.34 5.30
CA PHE A 241 7.06 -17.29 6.08
C PHE A 241 6.16 -18.46 6.50
N VAL A 242 6.53 -19.67 6.10
CA VAL A 242 5.91 -20.89 6.57
C VAL A 242 6.87 -21.47 7.59
N VAL A 243 6.39 -21.72 8.82
CA VAL A 243 7.19 -22.43 9.82
C VAL A 243 7.47 -23.81 9.24
N PRO A 244 8.74 -24.14 8.92
CA PRO A 244 9.04 -25.46 8.37
C PRO A 244 8.76 -26.52 9.45
N THR A 245 8.04 -27.56 9.06
CA THR A 245 7.90 -28.75 9.90
C THR A 245 9.20 -29.53 9.80
N TYR A 246 10.06 -29.38 10.81
CA TYR A 246 11.33 -30.12 10.87
C TYR A 246 11.16 -31.58 11.29
N TRP A 247 10.13 -31.87 12.09
CA TRP A 247 9.81 -33.22 12.59
C TRP A 247 8.31 -33.45 12.52
N GLU A 248 7.88 -34.56 11.90
CA GLU A 248 6.49 -35.00 11.92
C GLU A 248 6.15 -35.71 13.24
N ASP A 249 7.10 -36.48 13.78
CA ASP A 249 6.98 -37.19 15.05
C ASP A 249 7.66 -36.41 16.19
N ARG A 250 6.84 -35.88 17.11
CA ARG A 250 7.35 -35.23 18.34
C ARG A 250 8.14 -36.20 19.23
N GLU A 251 7.77 -37.47 19.29
CA GLU A 251 8.46 -38.46 20.12
C GLU A 251 9.89 -38.68 19.61
N ALA A 252 10.06 -38.81 18.29
CA ALA A 252 11.38 -38.89 17.68
C ALA A 252 12.25 -37.65 17.97
N MET A 253 11.66 -36.46 17.94
CA MET A 253 12.36 -35.21 18.29
C MET A 253 12.80 -35.19 19.76
N HIS A 254 11.91 -35.54 20.69
CA HIS A 254 12.22 -35.59 22.12
C HIS A 254 13.27 -36.65 22.48
N ARG A 255 13.34 -37.76 21.73
CA ARG A 255 14.41 -38.77 21.88
C ARG A 255 15.79 -38.22 21.51
N LEU A 256 15.87 -37.33 20.52
CA LEU A 256 17.14 -36.73 20.11
C LEU A 256 17.57 -35.64 21.09
N TYR A 257 16.64 -34.76 21.47
CA TYR A 257 16.92 -33.65 22.39
C TYR A 257 15.63 -33.15 23.06
N SER A 258 15.66 -33.07 24.39
CA SER A 258 14.63 -32.39 25.18
C SER A 258 15.26 -31.15 25.84
N PRO A 259 14.75 -29.93 25.58
CA PRO A 259 15.25 -28.72 26.26
C PRO A 259 14.89 -28.71 27.75
N VAL A 260 13.89 -29.50 28.15
CA VAL A 260 13.49 -29.66 29.55
C VAL A 260 14.32 -30.78 30.15
N HIS A 261 15.23 -30.40 31.04
CA HIS A 261 16.00 -31.32 31.87
C HIS A 261 15.47 -31.21 33.30
N ILE A 262 14.91 -32.29 33.83
CA ILE A 262 14.49 -32.37 35.22
C ILE A 262 15.61 -33.12 35.96
N PRO A 263 16.47 -32.42 36.72
CA PRO A 263 17.52 -33.08 37.47
C PRO A 263 16.90 -33.90 38.61
N SER A 264 17.56 -35.01 38.95
CA SER A 264 17.25 -35.78 40.15
C SER A 264 17.42 -34.90 41.39
N ASP A 265 16.53 -35.03 42.38
CA ASP A 265 16.57 -34.30 43.64
C ASP A 265 17.65 -34.86 44.59
N THR A 266 18.90 -34.82 44.13
CA THR A 266 20.07 -35.38 44.83
C THR A 266 20.88 -34.32 45.56
N VAL A 267 20.49 -33.05 45.46
CA VAL A 267 21.22 -31.93 46.06
C VAL A 267 20.69 -31.68 47.47
N GLN A 268 21.57 -31.74 48.47
CA GLN A 268 21.21 -31.35 49.84
C GLN A 268 20.80 -29.88 49.87
N THR A 269 19.63 -29.60 50.46
CA THR A 269 19.11 -28.25 50.64
C THR A 269 20.05 -27.43 51.52
N ARG A 270 20.47 -26.27 51.02
CA ARG A 270 21.29 -25.29 51.77
C ARG A 270 20.45 -24.06 52.04
N HIS A 271 20.31 -23.71 53.32
CA HIS A 271 19.61 -22.50 53.74
C HIS A 271 20.54 -21.29 53.65
N LEU A 272 20.64 -20.73 52.45
CA LEU A 272 21.36 -19.48 52.18
C LEU A 272 20.35 -18.40 51.78
N ASN A 273 20.66 -17.16 52.12
CA ASN A 273 19.93 -16.02 51.54
C ASN A 273 20.44 -15.81 50.10
N VAL A 274 19.54 -15.96 49.13
CA VAL A 274 19.85 -15.82 47.70
C VAL A 274 19.15 -14.58 47.16
N VAL A 275 19.90 -13.73 46.47
CA VAL A 275 19.37 -12.62 45.68
C VAL A 275 19.64 -12.91 44.21
N VAL A 276 18.57 -13.03 43.42
CA VAL A 276 18.67 -13.20 41.96
C VAL A 276 18.28 -11.89 41.31
N MET A 277 19.20 -11.33 40.51
CA MET A 277 18.92 -10.17 39.68
C MET A 277 18.77 -10.61 38.23
N ILE A 278 17.60 -10.36 37.65
CA ILE A 278 17.34 -10.59 36.23
C ILE A 278 17.21 -9.23 35.57
N LEU A 279 18.14 -8.93 34.68
CA LEU A 279 18.16 -7.68 33.92
C LEU A 279 17.72 -7.99 32.48
N GLU A 280 16.55 -7.53 32.08
CA GLU A 280 16.00 -7.77 30.76
C GLU A 280 16.74 -6.95 29.70
N SER A 281 17.00 -7.56 28.53
CA SER A 281 17.73 -6.94 27.41
C SER A 281 19.14 -6.43 27.76
N PHE A 282 19.78 -6.96 28.81
CA PHE A 282 21.12 -6.59 29.27
C PHE A 282 22.23 -7.34 28.50
N GLY A 283 22.17 -7.25 27.18
CA GLY A 283 23.10 -7.92 26.26
C GLY A 283 24.53 -7.39 26.34
N LYS A 284 25.52 -8.26 26.10
CA LYS A 284 26.96 -7.92 26.12
C LYS A 284 27.30 -6.83 25.09
N GLU A 285 26.57 -6.79 23.98
CA GLU A 285 26.66 -5.81 22.90
C GLU A 285 26.46 -4.36 23.37
N TYR A 286 25.78 -4.14 24.49
CA TYR A 286 25.49 -2.80 25.01
C TYR A 286 26.56 -2.28 25.97
N PHE A 287 27.53 -3.11 26.36
CA PHE A 287 28.60 -2.73 27.29
C PHE A 287 29.81 -2.19 26.53
N GLY A 288 30.17 -0.92 26.74
CA GLY A 288 31.38 -0.35 26.13
C GLY A 288 32.66 -1.09 26.52
N TYR A 289 32.70 -1.65 27.74
CA TYR A 289 33.84 -2.42 28.22
C TYR A 289 34.20 -3.61 27.32
N PHE A 290 33.20 -4.30 26.77
CA PHE A 290 33.38 -5.50 25.95
C PHE A 290 33.49 -5.21 24.44
N ASN A 291 33.20 -3.99 24.01
CA ASN A 291 33.02 -3.64 22.59
C ASN A 291 33.96 -2.50 22.17
N LYS A 292 35.26 -2.63 22.47
CA LYS A 292 36.27 -1.58 22.25
C LYS A 292 36.70 -1.43 20.78
N ASP A 293 36.28 -2.35 19.95
CA ASP A 293 36.66 -2.49 18.55
C ASP A 293 35.52 -2.03 17.62
N ILE A 294 34.35 -1.74 18.17
CA ILE A 294 33.19 -1.22 17.44
C ILE A 294 33.38 0.28 17.16
N GLU A 295 32.99 0.73 15.97
CA GLU A 295 33.15 2.11 15.49
C GLU A 295 34.59 2.64 15.62
N ASN A 296 35.60 1.82 15.29
CA ASN A 296 37.02 2.19 15.48
C ASN A 296 37.34 2.62 16.93
N GLY A 297 36.65 2.04 17.91
CA GLY A 297 36.84 2.30 19.33
C GLY A 297 36.14 3.56 19.86
N THR A 298 35.24 4.17 19.08
CA THR A 298 34.43 5.30 19.57
C THR A 298 33.13 4.86 20.26
N TYR A 299 32.75 3.59 20.13
CA TYR A 299 31.55 3.07 20.76
C TYR A 299 31.71 3.01 22.29
N LYS A 300 30.83 3.73 23.01
CA LYS A 300 30.86 3.81 24.49
C LYS A 300 29.92 2.84 25.18
N GLY A 301 28.98 2.22 24.46
CA GLY A 301 27.90 1.47 25.08
C GLY A 301 26.97 2.34 25.93
N TYR A 302 26.11 1.69 26.71
CA TYR A 302 25.11 2.31 27.60
C TYR A 302 25.50 2.21 29.09
N THR A 303 26.72 1.75 29.37
CA THR A 303 27.29 1.53 30.71
C THR A 303 28.59 2.29 30.89
#